data_AF-A0A822X6B3-F1
#
_entry.id   AF-A0A822X6B3-F1
#
_cell.length_a   1.000
_cell.length_b   1.000
_cell.length_c   1.000
_cell.angle_alpha   90.00
_cell.angle_beta   90.00
_cell.angle_gamma   90.00
#
_symmetry.space_group_name_H-M   'P 1'
#
loop_
_entity.id
_entity.type
_entity.pdbx_description
1 polymer ?
#
loop_
_entity_poly.entity_id
_entity_poly.type
_entity_poly.pdbx_seq_one_letter_code
_entity_poly.pdbx_strand_id
1 'polypeptide(L)'
;MAKLFFSLKLWEAKTSIRVMNMLAEQAETNIVSALNDAALPGAVLEDEFEDYHEDDDGNVYRYTVPYFTCGSSSGYSADEVKSKHKHLITQLTRRSAFLTMYGLFEHHMVECLDVMDKLSGEETDKKFKLVEDCHKRLTGSIGGKGIRSIDHLAAIRNIMAHNDGVVENYHSLANSTLKKSREIRAVNRAMNENAGITVNTFDEILMNDRFLMYVVGEFDRYVRELEAAVIYYQKASVNFG
;
A
#
# COMPACT_ATOMS: atom_id res chain seq x y z
N MET A 1 28.86 -32.30 14.16
CA MET A 1 28.31 -31.07 14.77
C MET A 1 27.42 -30.41 13.73
N ALA A 2 26.10 -30.46 13.92
CA ALA A 2 25.17 -29.77 13.03
C ALA A 2 25.40 -28.25 13.15
N LYS A 3 25.89 -27.60 12.09
CA LYS A 3 25.99 -26.14 12.05
C LYS A 3 24.58 -25.57 12.02
N LEU A 4 24.15 -24.98 13.13
CA LEU A 4 22.98 -24.11 13.16
C LEU A 4 23.25 -22.96 12.19
N PHE A 5 22.60 -22.95 11.01
CA PHE A 5 22.81 -21.91 10.03
C PHE A 5 22.05 -20.65 10.44
N PHE A 6 22.79 -19.60 10.80
CA PHE A 6 22.23 -18.27 10.86
C PHE A 6 22.09 -17.75 9.43
N SER A 7 20.84 -17.55 8.98
CA SER A 7 20.59 -16.85 7.73
C SER A 7 20.51 -15.36 7.98
N LEU A 8 21.55 -14.63 7.56
CA LEU A 8 21.55 -13.17 7.60
C LEU A 8 20.32 -12.59 6.88
N LYS A 9 19.89 -13.22 5.77
CA LYS A 9 18.73 -12.77 4.98
C LYS A 9 17.39 -12.90 5.71
N LEU A 10 17.19 -13.98 6.47
CA LEU A 10 15.99 -14.12 7.31
C LEU A 10 16.01 -13.09 8.46
N TRP A 11 17.18 -12.85 9.05
CA TRP A 11 17.34 -11.85 10.11
C TRP A 11 17.15 -10.42 9.61
N GLU A 12 17.67 -10.08 8.42
CA GLU A 12 17.46 -8.80 7.74
C GLU A 12 15.96 -8.59 7.46
N ALA A 13 15.26 -9.59 6.92
CA ALA A 13 13.82 -9.54 6.71
C ALA A 13 13.05 -9.23 8.01
N LYS A 14 13.39 -9.91 9.11
CA LYS A 14 12.76 -9.72 10.42
C LYS A 14 13.05 -8.35 11.03
N THR A 15 14.28 -7.87 10.93
CA THR A 15 14.67 -6.57 11.47
C THR A 15 14.11 -5.41 10.65
N SER A 16 13.90 -5.60 9.35
CA SER A 16 13.28 -4.60 8.46
C SER A 16 11.87 -4.20 8.88
N ILE A 17 11.13 -5.07 9.57
CA ILE A 17 9.79 -4.77 10.11
C ILE A 17 9.82 -3.54 11.03
N ARG A 18 10.89 -3.35 11.81
CA ARG A 18 11.03 -2.16 12.68
C ARG A 18 11.16 -0.88 11.86
N VAL A 19 11.88 -0.93 10.74
CA VAL A 19 12.01 0.19 9.82
C VAL A 19 10.66 0.52 9.20
N MET A 20 9.91 -0.50 8.74
CA MET A 20 8.57 -0.31 8.20
C MET A 20 7.59 0.26 9.25
N ASN A 21 7.66 -0.21 10.50
CA ASN A 21 6.87 0.35 11.59
C ASN A 21 7.17 1.84 11.81
N MET A 22 8.44 2.22 11.87
CA MET A 22 8.85 3.63 11.98
C MET A 22 8.35 4.46 10.81
N LEU A 23 8.40 3.93 9.57
CA LEU A 23 7.87 4.62 8.39
C LEU A 23 6.35 4.83 8.49
N ALA A 24 5.61 3.84 8.98
CA ALA A 24 4.17 3.96 9.21
C ALA A 24 3.83 5.04 10.26
N GLU A 25 4.52 5.01 11.41
CA GLU A 25 4.34 5.99 12.49
C GLU A 25 4.69 7.41 12.03
N GLN A 26 5.80 7.55 11.29
CA GLN A 26 6.23 8.84 10.75
C GLN A 26 5.23 9.37 9.71
N ALA A 27 4.70 8.51 8.85
CA ALA A 27 3.71 8.91 7.85
C ALA A 27 2.43 9.45 8.53
N GLU A 28 1.90 8.77 9.54
CA GLU A 28 0.71 9.25 10.26
C GLU A 28 1.01 10.54 11.05
N THR A 29 2.20 10.66 11.65
CA THR A 29 2.62 11.90 12.33
C THR A 29 2.69 13.08 11.36
N ASN A 30 3.24 12.86 10.15
CA ASN A 30 3.31 13.88 9.11
C ASN A 30 1.92 14.28 8.63
N ILE A 31 0.99 13.33 8.50
CA ILE A 31 -0.41 13.62 8.15
C ILE A 31 -1.05 14.50 9.22
N VAL A 32 -0.92 14.14 10.50
CA VAL A 32 -1.48 14.95 11.59
C VAL A 32 -0.92 16.37 11.58
N SER A 33 0.39 16.53 11.38
CA SER A 33 0.99 17.86 11.24
C SER A 33 0.41 18.64 10.07
N ALA A 34 0.36 18.04 8.88
CA ALA A 34 -0.17 18.70 7.69
C ALA A 34 -1.67 19.07 7.82
N LEU A 35 -2.46 18.23 8.49
CA LEU A 35 -3.87 18.52 8.76
C LEU A 35 -4.06 19.67 9.75
N ASN A 36 -3.17 19.79 10.74
CA ASN A 36 -3.15 20.90 11.68
C ASN A 36 -2.72 22.20 10.98
N ASP A 37 -1.70 22.15 10.13
CA ASP A 37 -1.26 23.31 9.33
C ASP A 37 -2.40 23.81 8.43
N ALA A 38 -3.10 22.89 7.74
CA ALA A 38 -4.27 23.21 6.94
C ALA A 38 -5.46 23.73 7.77
N ALA A 39 -5.45 23.56 9.09
CA ALA A 39 -6.49 24.06 9.98
C ALA A 39 -6.20 25.48 10.50
N LEU A 40 -4.97 25.98 10.37
CA LEU A 40 -4.57 27.31 10.85
C LEU A 40 -5.33 28.44 10.12
N PRO A 41 -5.58 29.57 10.80
CA PRO A 41 -6.04 30.79 10.14
C PRO A 41 -5.04 31.21 9.04
N GLY A 42 -5.54 31.54 7.85
CA GLY A 42 -4.70 31.91 6.70
C GLY A 42 -4.12 30.75 5.90
N ALA A 43 -4.42 29.49 6.24
CA ALA A 43 -4.02 28.33 5.43
C ALA A 43 -4.74 28.24 4.07
N VAL A 44 -5.90 28.88 3.96
CA VAL A 44 -6.59 29.11 2.68
C VAL A 44 -6.28 30.54 2.26
N LEU A 45 -5.73 30.69 1.06
CA LEU A 45 -5.49 31.99 0.45
C LEU A 45 -6.63 32.29 -0.52
N GLU A 46 -7.07 33.54 -0.51
CA GLU A 46 -8.05 34.09 -1.44
C GLU A 46 -7.31 35.06 -2.37
N ASP A 47 -7.59 34.95 -3.66
CA ASP A 47 -7.06 35.82 -4.69
C ASP A 47 -8.10 35.94 -5.82
N GLU A 48 -7.85 36.80 -6.79
CA GLU A 48 -8.81 37.20 -7.80
C GLU A 48 -8.21 37.08 -9.21
N PHE A 49 -9.01 36.64 -10.18
CA PHE A 49 -8.63 36.68 -11.60
C PHE A 49 -9.70 37.37 -12.45
N GLU A 50 -9.28 37.96 -13.57
CA GLU A 50 -10.20 38.54 -14.55
C GLU A 50 -10.79 37.45 -15.43
N ASP A 51 -12.12 37.42 -15.50
CA ASP A 51 -12.89 36.58 -16.41
C ASP A 51 -13.80 37.45 -17.30
N TYR A 52 -14.34 36.84 -18.34
CA TYR A 52 -15.01 37.53 -19.43
C TYR A 52 -16.29 36.80 -19.83
N HIS A 53 -17.38 37.55 -19.95
CA HIS A 53 -18.64 37.04 -20.48
C HIS A 53 -18.98 37.78 -21.77
N GLU A 54 -19.32 37.03 -22.82
CA GLU A 54 -19.81 37.57 -24.09
C GLU A 54 -21.32 37.36 -24.17
N ASP A 55 -22.08 38.42 -24.42
CA ASP A 55 -23.53 38.33 -24.62
C ASP A 55 -23.90 37.88 -26.05
N ASP A 56 -25.18 37.60 -26.29
CA ASP A 56 -25.69 37.16 -27.60
C ASP A 56 -25.50 38.21 -28.71
N ASP A 57 -25.24 39.48 -28.34
CA ASP A 57 -24.96 40.60 -29.25
C ASP A 57 -23.44 40.77 -29.51
N GLY A 58 -22.58 39.94 -28.90
CA GLY A 58 -21.12 39.95 -29.07
C GLY A 58 -20.38 40.99 -28.21
N ASN A 59 -21.04 41.58 -27.21
CA ASN A 59 -20.39 42.51 -26.28
C ASN A 59 -19.68 41.73 -25.17
N VAL A 60 -18.40 42.08 -24.93
CA VAL A 60 -17.57 41.44 -23.91
C VAL A 60 -17.56 42.26 -22.62
N TYR A 61 -17.97 41.65 -21.52
CA TYR A 61 -17.94 42.21 -20.16
C TYR A 61 -16.85 41.55 -19.33
N ARG A 62 -15.97 42.36 -18.74
CA ARG A 62 -14.95 41.89 -17.80
C ARG A 62 -15.50 41.89 -16.38
N TYR A 63 -15.21 40.84 -15.63
CA TYR A 63 -15.54 40.76 -14.22
C TYR A 63 -14.44 40.03 -13.46
N THR A 64 -14.40 40.23 -12.16
CA THR A 64 -13.41 39.59 -11.29
C THR A 64 -14.04 38.39 -10.60
N VAL A 65 -13.33 37.27 -10.60
CA VAL A 65 -13.77 36.02 -9.96
C VAL A 65 -12.82 35.68 -8.82
N PRO A 66 -13.32 35.52 -7.58
CA PRO A 66 -12.50 35.06 -6.48
C PRO A 66 -12.18 33.57 -6.66
N TYR A 67 -10.95 33.20 -6.35
CA TYR A 67 -10.52 31.82 -6.26
C TYR A 67 -9.72 31.59 -4.98
N PHE A 68 -9.77 30.37 -4.49
CA PHE A 68 -9.16 29.96 -3.24
C PHE A 68 -8.09 28.91 -3.52
N THR A 69 -7.01 28.95 -2.73
CA THR A 69 -5.96 27.95 -2.76
C THR A 69 -5.64 27.44 -1.36
N CYS A 70 -5.32 26.16 -1.23
CA CYS A 70 -4.83 25.54 0.00
C CYS A 70 -3.86 24.42 -0.38
N GLY A 71 -2.57 24.62 -0.06
CA GLY A 71 -1.50 23.73 -0.53
C GLY A 71 -1.53 23.57 -2.05
N SER A 72 -1.68 22.32 -2.52
CA SER A 72 -1.75 21.98 -3.96
C SER A 72 -3.16 21.99 -4.55
N SER A 73 -4.18 22.42 -3.80
CA SER A 73 -5.57 22.48 -4.28
C SER A 73 -6.01 23.92 -4.56
N SER A 74 -6.82 24.10 -5.60
CA SER A 74 -7.45 25.37 -5.97
C SER A 74 -8.91 25.17 -6.39
N GLY A 75 -9.73 26.21 -6.29
CA GLY A 75 -11.16 26.18 -6.63
C GLY A 75 -11.91 27.44 -6.19
N TYR A 76 -13.24 27.42 -6.32
CA TYR A 76 -14.11 28.60 -6.08
C TYR A 76 -14.76 28.60 -4.68
N SER A 77 -14.41 27.65 -3.82
CA SER A 77 -14.92 27.53 -2.46
C SER A 77 -13.79 27.25 -1.48
N ALA A 78 -13.62 28.14 -0.49
CA ALA A 78 -12.59 28.00 0.54
C ALA A 78 -12.69 26.65 1.29
N ASP A 79 -13.91 26.24 1.66
CA ASP A 79 -14.15 24.99 2.39
C ASP A 79 -13.87 23.76 1.53
N GLU A 80 -14.27 23.80 0.25
CA GLU A 80 -14.04 22.70 -0.69
C GLU A 80 -12.53 22.50 -0.93
N VAL A 81 -11.81 23.60 -1.20
CA VAL A 81 -10.37 23.56 -1.47
C VAL A 81 -9.60 23.05 -0.25
N LYS A 82 -9.98 23.48 0.96
CA LYS A 82 -9.41 22.98 2.21
C LYS A 82 -9.69 21.49 2.41
N SER A 83 -10.92 21.04 2.19
CA SER A 83 -11.30 19.62 2.30
C SER A 83 -10.54 18.75 1.31
N LYS A 84 -10.44 19.21 0.05
CA LYS A 84 -9.70 18.55 -1.03
C LYS A 84 -8.22 18.44 -0.69
N HIS A 85 -7.60 19.50 -0.19
CA HIS A 85 -6.19 19.47 0.22
C HIS A 85 -5.95 18.46 1.35
N LYS A 86 -6.78 18.51 2.41
CA LYS A 86 -6.70 17.57 3.55
C LYS A 86 -6.86 16.11 3.11
N HIS A 87 -7.82 15.85 2.23
CA HIS A 87 -8.02 14.53 1.66
C HIS A 87 -6.80 14.07 0.87
N LEU A 88 -6.32 14.90 -0.06
CA LEU A 88 -5.20 14.61 -0.94
C LEU A 88 -3.91 14.32 -0.17
N ILE A 89 -3.51 15.19 0.75
CA ILE A 89 -2.26 15.01 1.51
C ILE A 89 -2.30 13.74 2.36
N THR A 90 -3.47 13.41 2.91
CA THR A 90 -3.68 12.20 3.70
C THR A 90 -3.51 10.94 2.85
N GLN A 91 -4.23 10.85 1.71
CA GLN A 91 -4.18 9.68 0.85
C GLN A 91 -2.80 9.50 0.20
N LEU A 92 -2.19 10.58 -0.30
CA LEU A 92 -0.86 10.53 -0.92
C LEU A 92 0.22 10.10 0.07
N THR A 93 0.20 10.60 1.30
CA THR A 93 1.19 10.25 2.32
C THR A 93 1.09 8.76 2.70
N ARG A 94 -0.13 8.24 2.92
CA ARG A 94 -0.33 6.80 3.16
C ARG A 94 0.06 5.95 1.98
N ARG A 95 -0.31 6.35 0.76
CA ARG A 95 0.05 5.64 -0.47
C ARG A 95 1.56 5.56 -0.63
N SER A 96 2.26 6.68 -0.46
CA SER A 96 3.72 6.73 -0.55
C SER A 96 4.38 5.81 0.49
N ALA A 97 3.98 5.91 1.75
CA ALA A 97 4.50 5.06 2.82
C ALA A 97 4.27 3.57 2.54
N PHE A 98 3.06 3.20 2.09
CA PHE A 98 2.73 1.83 1.75
C PHE A 98 3.59 1.28 0.60
N LEU A 99 3.74 2.04 -0.49
CA LEU A 99 4.56 1.64 -1.63
C LEU A 99 6.03 1.44 -1.22
N THR A 100 6.57 2.34 -0.39
CA THR A 100 7.94 2.23 0.15
C THR A 100 8.10 1.01 1.04
N MET A 101 7.19 0.78 1.99
CA MET A 101 7.23 -0.41 2.86
C MET A 101 7.13 -1.70 2.05
N TYR A 102 6.22 -1.76 1.07
CA TYR A 102 6.06 -2.92 0.20
C TYR A 102 7.32 -3.19 -0.62
N GLY A 103 7.96 -2.15 -1.16
CA GLY A 103 9.22 -2.28 -1.91
C GLY A 103 10.34 -2.87 -1.05
N LEU A 104 10.50 -2.38 0.19
CA LEU A 104 11.47 -2.93 1.15
C LEU A 104 11.15 -4.39 1.51
N PHE A 105 9.87 -4.70 1.71
CA PHE A 105 9.42 -6.05 2.02
C PHE A 105 9.69 -7.01 0.86
N GLU A 106 9.34 -6.62 -0.37
CA GLU A 106 9.55 -7.42 -1.58
C GLU A 106 11.02 -7.74 -1.78
N HIS A 107 11.90 -6.75 -1.58
CA HIS A 107 13.35 -6.96 -1.62
C HIS A 107 13.79 -8.09 -0.69
N HIS A 108 13.41 -8.04 0.59
CA HIS A 108 13.79 -9.07 1.55
C HIS A 108 13.12 -10.43 1.27
N MET A 109 11.91 -10.46 0.71
CA MET A 109 11.27 -11.72 0.34
C MET A 109 11.98 -12.41 -0.83
N VAL A 110 12.52 -11.64 -1.77
CA VAL A 110 13.36 -12.18 -2.84
C VAL A 110 14.66 -12.76 -2.27
N GLU A 111 15.28 -12.11 -1.29
CA GLU A 111 16.46 -12.65 -0.62
C GLU A 111 16.14 -13.92 0.19
N CYS A 112 14.97 -13.98 0.83
CA CYS A 112 14.51 -15.19 1.52
C CYS A 112 14.23 -16.33 0.53
N LEU A 113 13.72 -16.02 -0.66
CA LEU A 113 13.56 -17.00 -1.73
C LEU A 113 14.91 -17.60 -2.13
N ASP A 114 15.96 -16.79 -2.30
CA ASP A 114 17.30 -17.30 -2.64
C ASP A 114 17.87 -18.25 -1.56
N VAL A 115 17.51 -18.03 -0.29
CA VAL A 115 17.86 -18.97 0.80
C VAL A 115 17.10 -20.28 0.63
N MET A 116 15.80 -20.22 0.37
CA MET A 116 14.98 -21.42 0.16
C MET A 116 15.38 -22.20 -1.09
N ASP A 117 15.80 -21.49 -2.16
CA ASP A 117 16.37 -22.09 -3.37
C ASP A 117 17.58 -22.97 -3.04
N LYS A 118 18.54 -22.42 -2.29
CA LYS A 118 19.72 -23.16 -1.86
C LYS A 118 19.41 -24.35 -0.95
N LEU A 119 18.39 -24.23 -0.09
CA LEU A 119 18.02 -25.29 0.85
C LEU A 119 17.28 -26.45 0.20
N SER A 120 16.42 -26.14 -0.78
CA SER A 120 15.60 -27.15 -1.47
C SER A 120 16.32 -27.77 -2.68
N GLY A 121 17.38 -27.14 -3.19
CA GLY A 121 18.06 -27.56 -4.42
C GLY A 121 17.27 -27.23 -5.68
N GLU A 122 16.20 -26.45 -5.56
CA GLU A 122 15.38 -25.95 -6.67
C GLU A 122 15.75 -24.50 -6.99
N GLU A 123 15.68 -24.11 -8.25
CA GLU A 123 15.99 -22.75 -8.71
C GLU A 123 14.74 -22.03 -9.23
N THR A 124 14.58 -20.78 -8.83
CA THR A 124 13.56 -19.89 -9.42
C THR A 124 14.15 -19.13 -10.62
N ASP A 125 14.01 -19.70 -11.82
CA ASP A 125 14.48 -19.09 -13.07
C ASP A 125 13.53 -17.98 -13.56
N LYS A 126 13.69 -16.79 -12.97
CA LYS A 126 12.98 -15.57 -13.36
C LYS A 126 13.89 -14.35 -13.24
N LYS A 127 13.85 -13.51 -14.27
CA LYS A 127 14.54 -12.21 -14.28
C LYS A 127 14.04 -11.27 -13.17
N PHE A 128 12.72 -11.27 -12.93
CA PHE A 128 12.08 -10.46 -11.89
C PHE A 128 11.31 -11.38 -10.96
N LYS A 129 11.84 -11.56 -9.75
CA LYS A 129 11.24 -12.37 -8.69
C LYS A 129 10.32 -11.48 -7.85
N LEU A 130 9.19 -12.03 -7.43
CA LEU A 130 8.19 -11.33 -6.62
C LEU A 130 7.95 -12.06 -5.29
N VAL A 131 7.22 -11.40 -4.38
CA VAL A 131 6.75 -12.02 -3.13
C VAL A 131 5.99 -13.33 -3.39
N GLU A 132 5.20 -13.39 -4.46
CA GLU A 132 4.46 -14.60 -4.81
C GLU A 132 5.36 -15.78 -5.17
N ASP A 133 6.55 -15.53 -5.72
CA ASP A 133 7.52 -16.58 -6.02
C ASP A 133 8.15 -17.11 -4.72
N CYS A 134 8.46 -16.21 -3.78
CA CYS A 134 8.86 -16.58 -2.42
C CYS A 134 7.79 -17.45 -1.74
N HIS A 135 6.53 -17.04 -1.83
CA HIS A 135 5.42 -17.79 -1.23
C HIS A 135 5.20 -19.17 -1.87
N LYS A 136 5.36 -19.28 -3.19
CA LYS A 136 5.30 -20.57 -3.89
C LYS A 136 6.39 -21.53 -3.40
N ARG A 137 7.63 -21.06 -3.25
CA ARG A 137 8.71 -21.93 -2.75
C ARG A 137 8.48 -22.35 -1.29
N LEU A 138 8.03 -21.41 -0.46
CA LEU A 138 7.71 -21.66 0.94
C LEU A 138 6.67 -22.79 1.10
N THR A 139 5.59 -22.71 0.32
CA THR A 139 4.46 -23.66 0.41
C THR A 139 4.71 -24.97 -0.35
N GLY A 140 5.45 -24.91 -1.46
CA GLY A 140 5.76 -26.06 -2.31
C GLY A 140 6.82 -26.98 -1.73
N SER A 141 7.97 -26.43 -1.33
CA SER A 141 9.18 -27.21 -1.07
C SER A 141 9.66 -27.13 0.38
N ILE A 142 9.39 -26.01 1.08
CA ILE A 142 9.86 -25.78 2.46
C ILE A 142 8.84 -26.27 3.52
N GLY A 143 7.62 -26.62 3.10
CA GLY A 143 6.59 -27.18 3.99
C GLY A 143 5.68 -26.15 4.66
N GLY A 144 5.69 -24.89 4.21
CA GLY A 144 4.85 -23.81 4.74
C GLY A 144 3.40 -23.81 4.26
N LYS A 145 2.78 -24.96 3.95
CA LYS A 145 1.44 -25.06 3.31
C LYS A 145 0.31 -24.35 4.05
N GLY A 146 0.42 -24.17 5.37
CA GLY A 146 -0.57 -23.48 6.21
C GLY A 146 -0.33 -21.96 6.34
N ILE A 147 0.78 -21.44 5.80
CA ILE A 147 1.15 -20.03 5.93
C ILE A 147 0.26 -19.20 5.02
N ARG A 148 -0.39 -18.18 5.58
CA ARG A 148 -1.32 -17.34 4.84
C ARG A 148 -0.58 -16.35 3.96
N SER A 149 -0.95 -16.32 2.67
CA SER A 149 -0.38 -15.39 1.69
C SER A 149 -0.72 -13.93 1.99
N ILE A 150 0.13 -13.04 1.49
CA ILE A 150 -0.10 -11.58 1.48
C ILE A 150 -0.47 -11.05 0.08
N ASP A 151 -0.98 -11.92 -0.79
CA ASP A 151 -1.33 -11.62 -2.19
C ASP A 151 -2.29 -10.44 -2.38
N HIS A 152 -3.13 -10.19 -1.37
CA HIS A 152 -4.05 -9.06 -1.30
C HIS A 152 -3.31 -7.72 -1.20
N LEU A 153 -2.25 -7.64 -0.40
CA LEU A 153 -1.40 -6.46 -0.32
C LEU A 153 -0.64 -6.24 -1.64
N ALA A 154 -0.23 -7.32 -2.31
CA ALA A 154 0.38 -7.21 -3.65
C ALA A 154 -0.59 -6.62 -4.68
N ALA A 155 -1.85 -7.05 -4.66
CA ALA A 155 -2.89 -6.51 -5.54
C ALA A 155 -3.22 -5.04 -5.22
N ILE A 156 -3.35 -4.70 -3.93
CA ILE A 156 -3.56 -3.31 -3.48
C ILE A 156 -2.37 -2.44 -3.90
N ARG A 157 -1.13 -2.91 -3.73
CA ARG A 157 0.08 -2.23 -4.23
C ARG A 157 0.00 -1.94 -5.73
N ASN A 158 -0.46 -2.89 -6.53
CA ASN A 158 -0.57 -2.69 -7.97
C ASN A 158 -1.64 -1.66 -8.35
N ILE A 159 -2.79 -1.69 -7.67
CA ILE A 159 -3.86 -0.68 -7.84
C ILE A 159 -3.30 0.72 -7.53
N MET A 160 -2.58 0.84 -6.42
CA MET A 160 -1.91 2.07 -6.01
C MET A 160 -0.77 2.47 -6.96
N ALA A 161 -0.06 1.55 -7.59
CA ALA A 161 1.05 1.88 -8.47
C ALA A 161 0.60 2.29 -9.88
N HIS A 162 -0.48 1.69 -10.39
CA HIS A 162 -0.79 1.75 -11.82
C HIS A 162 -2.17 2.34 -12.16
N ASN A 163 -3.14 2.27 -11.25
CA ASN A 163 -4.52 2.68 -11.53
C ASN A 163 -4.93 3.91 -10.72
N ASP A 164 -3.96 4.68 -10.25
CA ASP A 164 -4.16 5.83 -9.38
C ASP A 164 -5.02 5.57 -8.13
N GLY A 165 -5.00 4.32 -7.61
CA GLY A 165 -5.85 3.94 -6.48
C GLY A 165 -7.28 3.52 -6.85
N VAL A 166 -7.63 3.50 -8.14
CA VAL A 166 -8.97 3.14 -8.65
C VAL A 166 -9.06 1.65 -8.99
N VAL A 167 -10.17 1.04 -8.57
CA VAL A 167 -10.51 -0.37 -8.88
C VAL A 167 -11.65 -0.39 -9.86
N GLU A 168 -11.34 -0.40 -11.15
CA GLU A 168 -12.34 -0.34 -12.22
C GLU A 168 -13.54 -1.27 -11.97
N ASN A 169 -14.74 -0.70 -12.06
CA ASN A 169 -16.01 -1.43 -11.94
C ASN A 169 -16.19 -2.12 -10.57
N TYR A 170 -15.60 -1.58 -9.50
CA TYR A 170 -15.71 -2.18 -8.18
C TYR A 170 -17.17 -2.33 -7.75
N HIS A 171 -17.96 -1.26 -7.74
CA HIS A 171 -19.35 -1.34 -7.26
C HIS A 171 -20.25 -2.22 -8.12
N SER A 172 -20.05 -2.21 -9.44
CA SER A 172 -20.85 -3.04 -10.37
C SER A 172 -20.53 -4.52 -10.21
N LEU A 173 -19.28 -4.88 -9.90
CA LEU A 173 -18.84 -6.27 -9.76
C LEU A 173 -18.90 -6.80 -8.32
N ALA A 174 -18.82 -5.93 -7.31
CA ALA A 174 -18.83 -6.31 -5.89
C ALA A 174 -20.12 -7.07 -5.51
N ASN A 175 -21.26 -6.62 -6.05
CA ASN A 175 -22.59 -7.19 -5.83
C ASN A 175 -23.00 -8.20 -6.92
N SER A 176 -22.16 -8.42 -7.92
CA SER A 176 -22.47 -9.36 -9.01
C SER A 176 -22.24 -10.81 -8.60
N THR A 177 -22.93 -11.74 -9.26
CA THR A 177 -22.66 -13.18 -9.20
C THR A 177 -21.48 -13.61 -10.08
N LEU A 178 -20.90 -12.67 -10.83
CA LEU A 178 -19.79 -12.94 -11.73
C LEU A 178 -18.50 -13.24 -10.94
N LYS A 179 -17.57 -13.92 -11.61
CA LYS A 179 -16.25 -14.22 -11.04
C LYS A 179 -15.50 -12.90 -10.77
N LYS A 180 -15.26 -12.63 -9.49
CA LYS A 180 -14.52 -11.42 -9.04
C LYS A 180 -13.06 -11.48 -9.48
N SER A 181 -12.53 -10.34 -9.91
CA SER A 181 -11.12 -10.16 -10.27
C SER A 181 -10.21 -10.36 -9.04
N ARG A 182 -8.89 -10.39 -9.26
CA ARG A 182 -7.91 -10.48 -8.15
C ARG A 182 -7.99 -9.25 -7.26
N GLU A 183 -8.13 -8.09 -7.89
CA GLU A 183 -8.21 -6.75 -7.31
C GLU A 183 -9.42 -6.64 -6.37
N ILE A 184 -10.61 -6.98 -6.87
CA ILE A 184 -11.85 -6.93 -6.08
C ILE A 184 -11.79 -7.89 -4.90
N ARG A 185 -11.24 -9.10 -5.08
CA ARG A 185 -11.07 -10.06 -3.98
C ARG A 185 -10.09 -9.55 -2.93
N ALA A 186 -9.00 -8.94 -3.35
CA ALA A 186 -8.00 -8.36 -2.45
C ALA A 186 -8.57 -7.20 -1.62
N VAL A 187 -9.33 -6.30 -2.26
CA VAL A 187 -9.98 -5.16 -1.59
C VAL A 187 -11.05 -5.66 -0.62
N ASN A 188 -11.92 -6.58 -1.04
CA ASN A 188 -12.93 -7.17 -0.15
C ASN A 188 -12.28 -7.88 1.04
N ARG A 189 -11.17 -8.59 0.82
CA ARG A 189 -10.39 -9.21 1.91
C ARG A 189 -9.90 -8.15 2.90
N ALA A 190 -9.26 -7.09 2.42
CA ALA A 190 -8.76 -6.01 3.26
C ALA A 190 -9.89 -5.31 4.05
N MET A 191 -11.03 -5.04 3.41
CA MET A 191 -12.21 -4.46 4.08
C MET A 191 -12.77 -5.40 5.16
N ASN A 192 -12.91 -6.69 4.86
CA ASN A 192 -13.41 -7.69 5.81
C ASN A 192 -12.48 -7.91 7.00
N GLU A 193 -11.17 -7.75 6.79
CA GLU A 193 -10.15 -7.81 7.85
C GLU A 193 -10.01 -6.48 8.61
N ASN A 194 -10.85 -5.49 8.30
CA ASN A 194 -10.82 -4.17 8.91
C ASN A 194 -9.43 -3.51 8.77
N ALA A 195 -8.80 -3.70 7.61
CA ALA A 195 -7.47 -3.19 7.27
C ALA A 195 -7.39 -1.66 7.12
N GLY A 196 -8.44 -0.91 7.44
CA GLY A 196 -8.45 0.54 7.24
C GLY A 196 -8.63 0.98 5.78
N ILE A 197 -9.22 0.13 4.94
CA ILE A 197 -9.58 0.46 3.56
C ILE A 197 -11.10 0.59 3.40
N THR A 198 -11.53 1.54 2.58
CA THR A 198 -12.89 1.65 2.04
C THR A 198 -12.85 2.01 0.55
N VAL A 199 -13.93 1.79 -0.20
CA VAL A 199 -14.03 2.22 -1.60
C VAL A 199 -15.11 3.30 -1.73
N ASN A 200 -14.78 4.44 -2.33
CA ASN A 200 -15.72 5.54 -2.54
C ASN A 200 -16.65 5.28 -3.74
N THR A 201 -17.58 6.18 -4.02
CA THR A 201 -18.54 6.06 -5.14
C THR A 201 -17.91 6.07 -6.53
N PHE A 202 -16.65 6.49 -6.63
CA PHE A 202 -15.87 6.55 -7.88
C PHE A 202 -14.89 5.37 -8.00
N ASP A 203 -15.13 4.29 -7.24
CA ASP A 203 -14.30 3.10 -7.19
C ASP A 203 -12.85 3.32 -6.69
N GLU A 204 -12.56 4.45 -6.03
CA GLU A 204 -11.25 4.77 -5.47
C GLU A 204 -11.08 4.15 -4.07
N ILE A 205 -9.91 3.56 -3.83
CA ILE A 205 -9.52 3.05 -2.51
C ILE A 205 -9.10 4.20 -1.61
N LEU A 206 -9.83 4.37 -0.52
CA LEU A 206 -9.50 5.29 0.56
C LEU A 206 -8.85 4.52 1.72
N MET A 207 -7.70 5.02 2.18
CA MET A 207 -6.95 4.49 3.32
C MET A 207 -7.14 5.39 4.54
N ASN A 208 -7.53 4.80 5.67
CA ASN A 208 -7.57 5.46 6.97
C ASN A 208 -6.29 5.20 7.78
N ASP A 209 -6.21 5.78 8.97
CA ASP A 209 -5.07 5.75 9.90
C ASP A 209 -4.65 4.34 10.36
N ARG A 210 -5.52 3.34 10.19
CA ARG A 210 -5.21 1.94 10.55
C ARG A 210 -4.45 1.20 9.46
N PHE A 211 -4.48 1.68 8.22
CA PHE A 211 -4.02 0.91 7.07
C PHE A 211 -2.52 0.58 7.13
N LEU A 212 -1.67 1.55 7.43
CA LEU A 212 -0.22 1.33 7.46
C LEU A 212 0.16 0.34 8.56
N MET A 213 -0.47 0.43 9.73
CA MET A 213 -0.22 -0.50 10.83
C MET A 213 -0.73 -1.91 10.54
N TYR A 214 -1.86 -2.04 9.84
CA TYR A 214 -2.31 -3.34 9.34
C TYR A 214 -1.27 -3.98 8.41
N VAL A 215 -0.72 -3.20 7.47
CA VAL A 215 0.32 -3.69 6.53
C VAL A 215 1.56 -4.19 7.28
N VAL A 216 2.06 -3.39 8.23
CA VAL A 216 3.22 -3.79 9.07
C VAL A 216 2.93 -5.08 9.82
N GLY A 217 1.72 -5.23 10.38
CA GLY A 217 1.29 -6.44 11.08
C GLY A 217 1.27 -7.68 10.18
N GLU A 218 0.72 -7.57 8.96
CA GLU A 218 0.71 -8.66 7.98
C GLU A 218 2.12 -9.03 7.51
N PHE A 219 3.03 -8.06 7.36
CA PHE A 219 4.43 -8.31 7.05
C PHE A 219 5.15 -9.01 8.19
N ASP A 220 5.00 -8.56 9.44
CA ASP A 220 5.62 -9.22 10.61
C ASP A 220 5.14 -10.66 10.76
N ARG A 221 3.82 -10.88 10.65
CA ARG A 221 3.22 -12.22 10.67
C ARG A 221 3.85 -13.10 9.61
N TYR A 222 3.88 -12.63 8.36
CA TYR A 222 4.40 -13.42 7.25
C TYR A 222 5.88 -13.78 7.43
N VAL A 223 6.72 -12.81 7.84
CA VAL A 223 8.16 -13.05 8.05
C VAL A 223 8.39 -14.04 9.18
N ARG A 224 7.66 -13.95 10.29
CA ARG A 224 7.80 -14.89 11.42
C ARG A 224 7.40 -16.30 11.04
N GLU A 225 6.28 -16.46 10.35
CA GLU A 225 5.80 -17.76 9.87
C GLU A 225 6.78 -18.37 8.85
N LEU A 226 7.30 -17.57 7.93
CA LEU A 226 8.32 -17.97 6.96
C LEU A 226 9.61 -18.42 7.66
N GLU A 227 10.14 -17.61 8.57
CA GLU A 227 11.35 -17.92 9.34
C GLU A 227 11.19 -19.25 10.09
N ALA A 228 10.06 -19.44 10.77
CA ALA A 228 9.77 -20.67 11.49
C ALA A 228 9.73 -21.90 10.58
N ALA A 229 9.10 -21.81 9.41
CA ALA A 229 9.04 -22.90 8.44
C ALA A 229 10.41 -23.23 7.85
N VAL A 230 11.22 -22.23 7.50
CA VAL A 230 12.57 -22.44 6.98
C VAL A 230 13.46 -23.11 8.04
N ILE A 231 13.42 -22.65 9.29
CA ILE A 231 14.19 -23.27 10.39
C ILE A 231 13.74 -24.71 10.63
N TYR A 232 12.43 -24.97 10.59
CA TYR A 232 11.91 -26.33 10.75
C TYR A 232 12.39 -27.26 9.64
N TYR A 233 12.28 -26.83 8.39
CA TYR A 233 12.76 -27.58 7.22
C TYR A 233 14.24 -27.94 7.36
N GLN A 234 15.09 -26.98 7.72
CA GLN A 234 16.52 -27.21 7.93
C GLN A 234 16.80 -28.28 8.98
N LYS A 235 16.12 -28.21 10.14
CA LYS A 235 16.29 -29.19 11.22
C LYS A 235 15.88 -30.59 10.77
N ALA A 236 14.81 -30.70 10.00
CA ALA A 236 14.37 -31.97 9.44
C ALA A 236 15.42 -32.53 8.46
N SER A 237 15.93 -31.71 7.53
CA SER A 237 16.90 -32.14 6.52
C SER A 237 18.24 -32.60 7.12
N VAL A 238 18.65 -32.07 8.27
CA VAL A 238 19.87 -32.49 8.97
C VAL A 238 19.72 -33.85 9.68
N ASN A 239 18.49 -34.25 10.03
CA ASN A 239 18.25 -35.52 10.72
C ASN A 239 18.14 -36.73 9.78
N PHE A 240 18.13 -36.51 8.46
CA PHE A 240 18.06 -37.56 7.44
C PHE A 240 19.33 -37.67 6.58
N GLY A 241 20.37 -36.89 6.89
CA GLY A 241 21.66 -36.87 6.18
C GLY A 241 22.79 -37.53 6.96
#